data_AF-A0A924NKK2-F1
#
_entry.id   AF-A0A924NKK2-F1
#
_cell.length_a   1.000
_cell.length_b   1.000
_cell.length_c   1.000
_cell.angle_alpha   90.00
_cell.angle_beta   90.00
_cell.angle_gamma   90.00
#
_symmetry.space_group_name_H-M   'P 1'
#
loop_
_entity.id
_entity.type
_entity.pdbx_description
1 polymer ?
#
loop_
_entity_poly.entity_id
_entity_poly.type
_entity_poly.pdbx_seq_one_letter_code
_entity_poly.pdbx_strand_id
1 'polypeptide(L)'
;MALLVLRGLHISLLQRLGHALSRTRLASAGLVLQRLAQTAYGADLDYRASIGPGLVLRHPVGIVVGRDVVIGARVRLFQNVTLGNRMSGSATRPDGMPTLEDDVH
;
A
#
# COMPACT_ATOMS: atom_id res chain seq x y z
N MET A 1 -15.87 13.54 13.30
CA MET A 1 -15.75 14.16 11.96
C MET A 1 -14.36 13.98 11.33
N ALA A 2 -13.24 14.12 12.06
CA ALA A 2 -11.89 13.97 11.47
C ALA A 2 -11.58 12.56 10.91
N LEU A 3 -12.08 11.49 11.54
CA LEU A 3 -11.85 10.11 11.08
C LEU A 3 -12.38 9.85 9.66
N LEU A 4 -13.50 10.47 9.29
CA LEU A 4 -14.15 10.32 7.98
C LEU A 4 -13.41 11.06 6.85
N VAL A 5 -12.54 12.02 7.18
CA VAL A 5 -11.80 12.83 6.19
C VAL A 5 -10.37 12.31 5.99
N LEU A 6 -9.89 11.43 6.88
CA LEU A 6 -8.55 10.83 6.80
C LEU A 6 -8.49 9.77 5.69
N ARG A 7 -8.35 10.22 4.44
CA ARG A 7 -8.17 9.35 3.25
C ARG A 7 -7.08 8.30 3.48
N GLY A 8 -5.95 8.70 4.07
CA GLY A 8 -4.84 7.79 4.35
C GLY A 8 -5.21 6.63 5.29
N LEU A 9 -6.07 6.89 6.28
CA LEU A 9 -6.57 5.86 7.16
C LEU A 9 -7.52 4.90 6.43
N HIS A 10 -8.48 5.44 5.66
CA HIS A 10 -9.41 4.61 4.88
C HIS A 10 -8.67 3.68 3.90
N ILE A 11 -7.68 4.20 3.18
CA ILE A 11 -6.86 3.42 2.26
C ILE A 11 -6.11 2.32 3.03
N SER A 12 -5.46 2.64 4.16
CA SER A 12 -4.75 1.64 4.95
C SER A 12 -5.68 0.56 5.49
N LEU A 13 -6.89 0.92 5.93
CA LEU A 13 -7.89 -0.04 6.41
C LEU A 13 -8.37 -0.96 5.28
N LEU A 14 -8.71 -0.41 4.11
CA LEU A 14 -9.13 -1.20 2.94
C LEU A 14 -8.01 -2.14 2.47
N GLN A 15 -6.76 -1.66 2.44
CA GLN A 15 -5.60 -2.48 2.10
C GLN A 15 -5.43 -3.63 3.10
N ARG A 16 -5.48 -3.35 4.41
CA ARG A 16 -5.33 -4.38 5.45
C ARG A 16 -6.46 -5.40 5.43
N LEU A 17 -7.69 -4.96 5.19
CA LEU A 17 -8.83 -5.85 5.03
C LEU A 17 -8.66 -6.73 3.78
N GLY A 18 -8.26 -6.14 2.65
CA GLY A 18 -7.96 -6.88 1.43
C GLY A 18 -6.82 -7.89 1.62
N HIS A 19 -5.78 -7.50 2.36
CA HIS A 19 -4.66 -8.36 2.72
C HIS A 19 -5.11 -9.55 3.56
N ALA A 20 -5.94 -9.32 4.58
CA ALA A 20 -6.51 -10.40 5.38
C ALA A 20 -7.37 -11.35 4.54
N LEU A 21 -8.22 -10.81 3.66
CA LEU A 21 -9.08 -11.60 2.77
C LEU A 21 -8.27 -12.42 1.76
N SER A 22 -7.09 -11.95 1.34
CA SER A 22 -6.21 -12.66 0.40
C SER A 22 -5.75 -14.02 0.90
N ARG A 23 -5.75 -14.24 2.22
CA ARG A 23 -5.35 -15.50 2.87
C ARG A 23 -6.54 -16.46 3.07
N THR A 24 -7.71 -16.09 2.56
CA THR A 24 -8.95 -16.86 2.66
C THR A 24 -9.42 -17.31 1.26
N ARG A 25 -10.50 -18.09 1.19
CA ARG A 25 -11.14 -18.43 -0.09
C ARG A 25 -11.71 -17.21 -0.84
N LEU A 26 -11.79 -16.04 -0.20
CA LEU A 26 -12.31 -14.79 -0.76
C LEU A 26 -11.20 -13.87 -1.31
N ALA A 27 -10.10 -14.43 -1.82
CA ALA A 27 -8.98 -13.64 -2.30
C ALA A 27 -9.36 -12.60 -3.39
N SER A 28 -10.38 -12.88 -4.20
CA SER A 28 -10.93 -11.94 -5.18
C SER A 28 -11.53 -10.68 -4.56
N ALA A 29 -12.07 -10.77 -3.34
CA ALA A 29 -12.62 -9.61 -2.63
C ALA A 29 -11.51 -8.60 -2.26
N GLY A 30 -10.27 -9.05 -2.04
CA GLY A 30 -9.13 -8.17 -1.82
C GLY A 30 -8.87 -7.25 -3.02
N LEU A 31 -9.01 -7.77 -4.24
CA LEU A 31 -8.89 -6.97 -5.46
C LEU A 31 -10.01 -5.93 -5.57
N VAL A 32 -11.24 -6.28 -5.21
CA VAL A 32 -12.36 -5.33 -5.22
C VAL A 32 -12.10 -4.17 -4.26
N LEU A 33 -11.63 -4.45 -3.04
CA LEU A 33 -11.30 -3.41 -2.05
C LEU A 33 -10.14 -2.51 -2.53
N GLN A 34 -9.11 -3.08 -3.15
CA GLN A 34 -8.03 -2.31 -3.78
C GLN A 34 -8.59 -1.36 -4.85
N ARG A 35 -9.44 -1.86 -5.76
CA ARG A 35 -10.04 -1.03 -6.81
C ARG A 35 -10.95 0.06 -6.24
N LEU A 36 -11.69 -0.22 -5.18
CA LEU A 36 -12.49 0.78 -4.48
C LEU A 36 -11.61 1.89 -3.88
N ALA A 37 -10.50 1.52 -3.23
CA ALA A 37 -9.56 2.50 -2.68
C ALA A 37 -8.92 3.36 -3.79
N GLN A 38 -8.55 2.73 -4.92
CA GLN A 38 -8.00 3.40 -6.09
C GLN A 38 -8.97 4.42 -6.67
N THR A 39 -10.23 4.02 -6.90
CA THR A 39 -11.24 4.90 -7.49
C THR A 39 -11.67 6.02 -6.54
N ALA A 40 -11.85 5.73 -5.25
CA ALA A 40 -12.34 6.71 -4.29
C ALA A 40 -11.27 7.72 -3.82
N TYR A 41 -10.00 7.31 -3.77
CA TYR A 41 -8.95 8.12 -3.15
C TYR A 41 -7.74 8.41 -4.06
N GLY A 42 -7.69 7.83 -5.27
CA GLY A 42 -6.59 8.05 -6.22
C GLY A 42 -5.26 7.42 -5.77
N ALA A 43 -5.30 6.43 -4.89
CA ALA A 43 -4.13 5.70 -4.38
C ALA A 43 -4.28 4.21 -4.66
N ASP A 44 -3.28 3.59 -5.27
CA ASP A 44 -3.27 2.17 -5.60
C ASP A 44 -2.31 1.44 -4.64
N LEU A 45 -2.86 0.74 -3.65
CA LEU A 45 -2.08 -0.12 -2.77
C LEU A 45 -2.49 -1.56 -3.00
N ASP A 46 -1.59 -2.37 -3.54
CA ASP A 46 -1.86 -3.80 -3.76
C ASP A 46 -2.20 -4.49 -2.43
N TYR A 47 -3.30 -5.24 -2.42
CA TYR A 47 -3.74 -5.94 -1.21
C TYR A 47 -2.74 -7.03 -0.77
N ARG A 48 -1.83 -7.46 -1.64
CA ARG A 48 -0.77 -8.44 -1.32
C ARG A 48 0.52 -7.79 -0.82
N ALA A 49 0.63 -6.46 -0.83
CA ALA A 49 1.76 -5.78 -0.22
C ALA A 49 1.78 -6.03 1.30
N SER A 50 2.99 -6.18 1.85
CA SER A 50 3.20 -6.38 3.29
C SER A 50 3.44 -5.03 3.95
N ILE A 51 2.51 -4.58 4.79
CA ILE A 51 2.54 -3.23 5.38
C ILE A 51 2.54 -3.30 6.91
N GLY A 52 3.67 -2.88 7.49
CA GLY A 52 3.87 -2.73 8.92
C GLY A 52 2.93 -1.70 9.57
N PRO A 53 2.82 -1.69 10.92
CA PRO A 53 1.93 -0.78 11.64
C PRO A 53 2.39 0.68 11.53
N GLY A 54 1.46 1.62 11.66
CA GLY A 54 1.78 3.06 11.69
C GLY A 54 2.06 3.70 10.33
N LEU A 55 1.63 3.08 9.23
CA LEU A 55 1.66 3.70 7.90
C LEU A 55 0.87 5.02 7.90
N VAL A 56 1.51 6.11 7.47
CA VAL A 56 0.87 7.41 7.28
C VAL A 56 0.95 7.79 5.80
N LEU A 57 -0.21 7.97 5.17
CA LEU A 57 -0.29 8.48 3.79
C LEU A 57 -0.66 9.96 3.81
N ARG A 58 0.29 10.83 3.46
CA ARG A 58 0.10 12.27 3.41
C ARG A 58 -0.21 12.70 1.97
N HIS A 59 -1.40 13.27 1.76
CA HIS A 59 -1.91 13.59 0.42
C HIS A 59 -1.83 12.37 -0.51
N PRO A 60 -2.60 11.29 -0.25
CA PRO A 60 -2.36 9.96 -0.84
C PRO A 60 -2.51 9.86 -2.37
N VAL A 61 -2.89 10.94 -3.04
CA VAL A 61 -3.15 10.96 -4.48
C VAL A 61 -1.88 10.60 -5.24
N GLY A 62 -2.00 9.68 -6.19
CA GLY A 62 -0.89 9.22 -7.03
C GLY A 62 0.09 8.28 -6.33
N ILE A 63 -0.20 7.84 -5.10
CA ILE A 63 0.61 6.79 -4.46
C ILE A 63 0.31 5.45 -5.13
N VAL A 64 1.36 4.73 -5.53
CA VAL A 64 1.30 3.39 -6.10
C VAL A 64 2.21 2.46 -5.31
N VAL A 65 1.66 1.39 -4.74
CA VAL A 65 2.39 0.34 -4.04
C VAL A 65 2.09 -0.99 -4.73
N GLY A 66 3.10 -1.55 -5.37
CA GLY A 66 3.02 -2.79 -6.13
C GLY A 66 2.84 -4.02 -5.26
N ARG A 67 2.52 -5.13 -5.93
CA ARG A 67 2.49 -6.46 -5.34
C ARG A 67 3.84 -6.82 -4.73
N ASP A 68 3.83 -7.53 -3.61
CA ASP A 68 5.03 -8.04 -2.91
C ASP A 68 6.00 -6.96 -2.39
N VAL A 69 5.62 -5.68 -2.47
CA VAL A 69 6.34 -4.60 -1.77
C VAL A 69 6.24 -4.81 -0.27
N VAL A 70 7.36 -4.63 0.42
CA VAL A 70 7.43 -4.69 1.88
C VAL A 70 7.64 -3.28 2.43
N ILE A 71 6.75 -2.86 3.33
CA ILE A 71 6.83 -1.57 4.03
C ILE A 71 6.94 -1.86 5.53
N GLY A 72 7.99 -1.33 6.16
CA GLY A 72 8.22 -1.41 7.60
C GLY A 72 7.20 -0.64 8.46
N ALA A 73 7.53 -0.48 9.73
CA ALA A 73 6.72 0.24 10.69
C ALA A 73 6.94 1.77 10.61
N ARG A 74 5.91 2.55 10.96
CA ARG A 74 5.97 4.03 11.08
C ARG A 74 6.42 4.76 9.81
N VAL A 75 6.23 4.13 8.65
CA VAL A 75 6.56 4.73 7.36
C VAL A 75 5.58 5.84 7.01
N ARG A 76 6.10 6.91 6.42
CA ARG A 76 5.32 8.02 5.87
C ARG A 76 5.50 8.03 4.36
N LEU A 77 4.40 8.11 3.61
CA LEU A 77 4.44 8.25 2.15
C LEU A 77 3.72 9.54 1.75
N PHE A 78 4.27 10.24 0.77
CA PHE A 78 3.72 11.48 0.21
C PHE A 78 3.09 11.22 -1.16
N GLN A 79 2.41 12.23 -1.71
CA GLN A 79 1.78 12.16 -3.03
C GLN A 79 2.76 11.69 -4.11
N ASN A 80 2.25 11.00 -5.12
CA ASN A 80 3.01 10.59 -6.32
C ASN A 80 4.19 9.64 -6.08
N VAL A 81 4.27 8.98 -4.91
CA VAL A 81 5.29 7.96 -4.65
C VAL A 81 4.89 6.64 -5.31
N THR A 82 5.82 6.04 -6.08
CA THR A 82 5.64 4.73 -6.68
C THR A 82 6.67 3.74 -6.13
N LEU A 83 6.20 2.70 -5.46
CA LEU A 83 6.97 1.55 -5.03
C LEU A 83 6.58 0.36 -5.92
N GLY A 84 7.43 0.01 -6.86
CA GLY A 84 7.15 -1.07 -7.80
C GLY A 84 8.42 -1.66 -8.39
N ASN A 85 8.26 -2.72 -9.18
CA ASN A 85 9.39 -3.41 -9.78
C ASN A 85 10.14 -2.47 -10.74
N ARG A 86 11.46 -2.36 -10.55
CA ARG A 86 12.34 -1.74 -11.55
C ARG A 86 12.98 -2.86 -12.36
N MET A 87 12.66 -2.93 -13.65
CA MET A 87 13.52 -3.62 -14.60
C MET A 87 14.88 -2.89 -14.60
N SER A 88 15.93 -3.58 -14.17
CA SER A 88 17.34 -3.15 -14.17
C SER A 88 17.82 -2.38 -12.92
N GLY A 89 18.69 -3.04 -12.13
CA GLY A 89 20.03 -2.49 -11.90
C GLY A 89 20.47 -1.99 -10.52
N SER A 90 19.68 -2.03 -9.43
CA SER A 90 20.21 -1.56 -8.14
C SER A 90 19.50 -2.13 -6.91
N ALA A 91 20.27 -2.80 -6.04
CA ALA A 91 19.99 -3.10 -4.63
C ALA A 91 18.59 -3.62 -4.27
N THR A 92 17.93 -4.37 -5.16
CA THR A 92 16.60 -4.93 -4.90
C THR A 92 16.66 -6.40 -4.50
N ARG A 93 15.66 -6.88 -3.74
CA ARG A 93 15.44 -8.32 -3.48
C ARG A 93 15.47 -9.14 -4.79
N PRO A 94 15.67 -10.47 -4.74
CA PRO A 94 15.68 -11.34 -5.92
C PRO A 94 14.41 -11.21 -6.79
N ASP A 95 13.29 -10.77 -6.20
CA ASP A 95 11.99 -10.51 -6.83
C ASP A 95 11.90 -9.14 -7.54
N GLY A 96 12.90 -8.25 -7.37
CA GLY A 96 12.91 -6.91 -7.95
C GLY A 96 11.96 -5.91 -7.28
N MET A 97 11.39 -6.25 -6.11
CA MET A 97 10.47 -5.36 -5.37
C MET A 97 11.18 -4.57 -4.25
N PRO A 98 10.83 -3.28 -4.07
CA PRO A 98 11.40 -2.46 -3.00
C PRO A 98 10.97 -2.95 -1.62
N THR A 99 11.88 -2.78 -0.65
CA THR A 99 11.62 -2.94 0.78
C THR A 99 11.93 -1.61 1.47
N LEU A 100 10.95 -1.03 2.16
CA LEU A 100 11.15 0.13 3.02
C LEU A 100 11.35 -0.34 4.46
N GLU A 101 12.39 0.16 5.10
CA GLU A 101 12.67 -0.08 6.51
C GLU A 101 11.72 0.71 7.42
N ASP A 102 11.87 0.51 8.73
CA ASP A 102 11.13 1.26 9.74
C ASP A 102 11.51 2.76 9.70
N ASP A 103 10.55 3.63 10.04
CA ASP A 103 10.73 5.08 10.16
C ASP A 103 11.19 5.81 8.87
N VAL A 104 10.95 5.23 7.70
CA VAL A 104 11.23 5.86 6.39
C VAL A 104 10.16 6.91 6.02
N HIS A 105 10.54 7.99 5.31
CA HIS A 105 9.66 9.11 4.91
C HIS A 105 9.82 9.51 3.45
#